data_AF-A0A442MHA4-F1
#
_entry.id   AF-A0A442MHA4-F1
#
_cell.length_a   1.000
_cell.length_b   1.000
_cell.length_c   1.000
_cell.angle_alpha   90.00
_cell.angle_beta   90.00
_cell.angle_gamma   90.00
#
_symmetry.space_group_name_H-M   'P 1'
#
loop_
_entity.id
_entity.type
_entity.pdbx_description
1 polymer ?
#
loop_
_entity_poly.entity_id
_entity_poly.type
_entity_poly.pdbx_seq_one_letter_code
_entity_poly.pdbx_strand_id
1 'polypeptide(L)'
;MSNKWPHLDYLSWRETCSALHLYLQIAGKYRLAHSPWLNHSWNATFYVTPNGLTSSPIPDGPGIEILFDLRDHMVMGASGDGRKASFALGPTTVAAFHASFVRLVSELGGTPTFNGQPNEVPDPVPFNEDHRERPYDRDAVQRFHHASMAVDRVFKTFRTSFLGKSSPVHLFWGALDLAVTRFSGKRAPLHPGGIPALPDHVTQEAYDREVSSAGFWPGGGIDYPAFYAYAYPTPNGFRGASIRPDAAFWHDGLSEFILPYDAVQSAADGDEALLAFLVSTYEAAADLGGWDRDLLECMQGRPGQVRPPHAELPKKATLSTDEKVEREDGASKGRYRMVVDGVEAEMTYSRAGQGLIIIDHTEVPAALRGRKVGEQMVRQAVEDARREGVNIIPLCPFAKAQIDRHPEWQDVLRRS
;
A
#
# COMPACT_ATOMS: atom_id res chain seq x y z
N MET A 1 23.17 17.06 -3.25
CA MET A 1 22.48 18.24 -2.67
C MET A 1 22.49 18.02 -1.17
N SER A 2 22.92 19.00 -0.38
CA SER A 2 22.91 18.86 1.08
C SER A 2 21.46 18.65 1.52
N ASN A 3 21.14 17.49 2.11
CA ASN A 3 19.84 17.16 2.71
C ASN A 3 19.62 17.98 4.01
N LYS A 4 19.76 19.30 3.92
CA LYS A 4 19.62 20.20 5.06
C LYS A 4 18.14 20.43 5.33
N TRP A 5 17.73 20.06 6.53
CA TRP A 5 16.42 20.37 7.09
C TRP A 5 16.31 21.89 7.30
N PRO A 6 15.24 22.54 6.81
CA PRO A 6 15.10 23.99 6.95
C PRO A 6 14.86 24.40 8.41
N HIS A 7 15.01 25.68 8.71
CA HIS A 7 14.67 26.22 10.03
C HIS A 7 13.19 26.52 10.16
N LEU A 8 12.57 25.96 11.19
CA LEU A 8 11.19 26.21 11.57
C LEU A 8 11.15 26.63 13.04
N ASP A 9 10.92 27.92 13.28
CA ASP A 9 10.61 28.44 14.60
C ASP A 9 9.14 28.82 14.62
N TYR A 10 8.33 28.07 15.39
CA TYR A 10 6.89 28.30 15.49
C TYR A 10 6.54 29.70 15.99
N LEU A 11 7.29 30.25 16.95
CA LEU A 11 6.95 31.55 17.54
C LEU A 11 7.01 32.68 16.51
N SER A 12 7.99 32.65 15.60
CA SER A 12 8.15 33.67 14.56
C SER A 12 7.00 33.71 13.54
N TRP A 13 6.32 32.58 13.27
CA TRP A 13 5.33 32.48 12.20
C TRP A 13 3.94 32.00 12.66
N ARG A 14 3.69 31.85 13.96
CA ARG A 14 2.44 31.31 14.53
C ARG A 14 1.16 31.91 13.93
N GLU A 15 1.15 33.23 13.71
CA GLU A 15 -0.04 33.92 13.16
C GLU A 15 -0.24 33.57 11.68
N THR A 16 0.85 33.46 10.91
CA THR A 16 0.82 32.98 9.52
C THR A 16 0.46 31.50 9.44
N CYS A 17 0.96 30.67 10.36
CA CYS A 17 0.58 29.27 10.49
C CYS A 17 -0.93 29.12 10.76
N SER A 18 -1.47 29.89 11.72
CA SER A 18 -2.91 29.91 12.03
C SER A 18 -3.75 30.40 10.85
N ALA A 19 -3.30 31.42 10.12
CA ALA A 19 -3.98 31.87 8.91
C ALA A 19 -4.01 30.77 7.84
N LEU A 20 -2.85 30.17 7.54
CA LEU A 20 -2.73 29.10 6.55
C LEU A 20 -3.55 27.86 6.93
N HIS A 21 -3.60 27.52 8.22
CA HIS A 21 -4.44 26.45 8.75
C HIS A 21 -5.91 26.66 8.36
N LEU A 22 -6.48 27.82 8.67
CA LEU A 22 -7.88 28.15 8.37
C LEU A 22 -8.14 28.22 6.86
N TYR A 23 -7.19 28.71 6.07
CA TYR A 23 -7.29 28.73 4.61
C TYR A 23 -7.33 27.33 4.02
N LEU A 24 -6.49 26.41 4.54
CA LEU A 24 -6.51 25.00 4.17
C LEU A 24 -7.80 24.31 4.63
N GLN A 25 -8.36 24.67 5.78
CA GLN A 25 -9.67 24.14 6.21
C GLN A 25 -10.79 24.50 5.24
N ILE A 26 -10.83 25.74 4.73
CA ILE A 26 -11.84 26.18 3.76
C ILE A 26 -11.80 25.30 2.50
N ALA A 27 -10.62 25.14 1.90
CA ALA A 27 -10.45 24.30 0.72
C ALA A 27 -10.65 22.81 1.02
N GLY A 28 -10.22 22.36 2.19
CA GLY A 28 -10.35 21.00 2.67
C GLY A 28 -11.80 20.59 2.93
N LYS A 29 -12.63 21.50 3.45
CA LYS A 29 -14.07 21.28 3.64
C LYS A 29 -14.84 21.26 2.33
N TYR A 30 -14.44 22.06 1.36
CA TYR A 30 -14.93 21.91 -0.01
C TYR A 30 -14.57 20.52 -0.56
N ARG A 31 -13.31 20.11 -0.49
CA ARG A 31 -12.89 18.75 -0.91
C ARG A 31 -13.71 17.66 -0.21
N LEU A 32 -13.90 17.77 1.11
CA LEU A 32 -14.67 16.83 1.93
C LEU A 32 -16.13 16.73 1.49
N ALA A 33 -16.79 17.86 1.25
CA ALA A 33 -18.21 17.92 0.87
C ALA A 33 -18.47 17.35 -0.53
N HIS A 34 -17.48 17.41 -1.42
CA HIS A 34 -17.64 17.06 -2.83
C HIS A 34 -16.95 15.76 -3.25
N SER A 35 -16.20 15.10 -2.37
CA SER A 35 -15.54 13.82 -2.68
C SER A 35 -16.26 12.65 -2.00
N PRO A 36 -16.48 11.51 -2.68
CA PRO A 36 -16.96 10.30 -2.03
C PRO A 36 -16.11 9.94 -0.82
N TRP A 37 -16.78 9.52 0.26
CA TRP A 37 -16.09 9.15 1.49
C TRP A 37 -15.13 7.99 1.23
N LEU A 38 -13.86 8.19 1.53
CA LEU A 38 -12.84 7.14 1.53
C LEU A 38 -12.54 6.80 2.99
N ASN A 39 -12.23 5.53 3.23
CA ASN A 39 -11.96 5.05 4.58
C ASN A 39 -10.94 5.93 5.31
N HIS A 40 -11.24 6.17 6.59
CA HIS A 40 -10.49 7.06 7.48
C HIS A 40 -10.41 8.52 7.02
N SER A 41 -11.48 9.00 6.37
CA SER A 41 -11.59 10.36 5.82
C SER A 41 -10.47 10.77 4.85
N TRP A 42 -9.78 9.80 4.24
CA TRP A 42 -8.61 10.08 3.38
C TRP A 42 -8.97 10.90 2.12
N ASN A 43 -10.24 10.92 1.73
CA ASN A 43 -10.76 11.73 0.63
C ASN A 43 -10.66 13.24 0.87
N ALA A 44 -10.40 13.70 2.11
CA ALA A 44 -10.42 15.11 2.47
C ALA A 44 -9.04 15.80 2.52
N THR A 45 -7.95 15.05 2.36
CA THR A 45 -6.57 15.50 2.70
C THR A 45 -5.94 16.44 1.65
N PHE A 46 -4.66 16.79 1.79
CA PHE A 46 -3.84 17.43 0.73
C PHE A 46 -2.53 16.68 0.53
N TYR A 47 -1.88 16.86 -0.61
CA TYR A 47 -0.62 16.19 -0.95
C TYR A 47 0.48 17.20 -1.25
N VAL A 48 1.70 16.93 -0.76
CA VAL A 48 2.87 17.78 -1.01
C VAL A 48 3.31 17.67 -2.46
N THR A 49 3.52 18.82 -3.11
CA THR A 49 4.04 18.96 -4.47
C THR A 49 5.32 19.78 -4.45
N PRO A 50 6.09 19.83 -5.56
CA PRO A 50 7.26 20.71 -5.67
C PRO A 50 6.98 22.20 -5.48
N ASN A 51 5.71 22.64 -5.59
CA ASN A 51 5.33 24.05 -5.45
C ASN A 51 4.50 24.33 -4.19
N GLY A 52 3.92 23.31 -3.54
CA GLY A 52 3.07 23.51 -2.37
C GLY A 52 2.20 22.31 -2.04
N LEU A 53 0.87 22.50 -1.97
CA LEU A 53 -0.10 21.50 -1.56
C LEU A 53 -1.24 21.37 -2.58
N THR A 54 -1.51 20.15 -3.06
CA THR A 54 -2.63 19.87 -4.01
C THR A 54 -3.74 19.06 -3.38
N SER A 55 -4.99 19.35 -3.76
CA SER A 55 -6.16 18.55 -3.44
C SER A 55 -6.28 17.29 -4.28
N SER A 56 -5.48 17.09 -5.34
CA SER A 56 -5.82 16.18 -6.45
C SER A 56 -7.22 16.49 -7.04
N PRO A 57 -7.70 15.77 -8.06
CA PRO A 57 -9.04 16.02 -8.61
C PRO A 57 -10.17 15.79 -7.58
N ILE A 58 -10.99 16.80 -7.39
CA ILE A 58 -12.26 16.80 -6.63
C ILE A 58 -13.39 16.57 -7.64
N PRO A 59 -14.28 15.58 -7.45
CA PRO A 59 -15.32 15.24 -8.40
C PRO A 59 -16.53 16.17 -8.28
N ASP A 60 -16.31 17.46 -8.51
CA ASP A 60 -17.32 18.50 -8.59
C ASP A 60 -17.30 19.16 -9.97
N GLY A 61 -18.47 19.33 -10.58
CA GLY A 61 -18.59 19.81 -11.96
C GLY A 61 -17.76 18.95 -12.94
N PRO A 62 -16.91 19.56 -13.81
CA PRO A 62 -16.00 18.84 -14.72
C PRO A 62 -14.81 18.13 -14.03
N GLY A 63 -14.72 18.21 -12.69
CA GLY A 63 -13.55 17.82 -11.92
C GLY A 63 -12.65 19.02 -11.67
N ILE A 64 -12.34 19.32 -10.40
CA ILE A 64 -11.59 20.51 -10.00
C ILE A 64 -10.37 20.10 -9.19
N GLU A 65 -9.20 20.63 -9.54
CA GLU A 65 -8.00 20.57 -8.69
C GLU A 65 -7.75 21.94 -8.06
N ILE A 66 -7.45 21.96 -6.76
CA ILE A 66 -7.00 23.13 -6.02
C ILE A 66 -5.54 22.93 -5.63
N LEU A 67 -4.70 23.90 -5.99
CA LEU A 67 -3.29 23.97 -5.63
C LEU A 67 -3.05 25.22 -4.79
N PHE A 68 -2.53 25.04 -3.58
CA PHE A 68 -1.88 26.11 -2.84
C PHE A 68 -0.43 26.15 -3.32
N ASP A 69 -0.11 27.08 -4.21
CA ASP A 69 1.27 27.36 -4.63
C ASP A 69 1.93 28.21 -3.55
N LEU A 70 2.73 27.56 -2.70
CA LEU A 70 3.40 28.17 -1.55
C LEU A 70 4.70 28.87 -1.94
N ARG A 71 5.16 28.68 -3.20
CA ARG A 71 6.34 29.33 -3.75
C ARG A 71 6.00 30.68 -4.35
N ASP A 72 4.98 30.73 -5.21
CA ASP A 72 4.49 31.97 -5.83
C ASP A 72 3.43 32.68 -4.97
N HIS A 73 2.98 32.03 -3.89
CA HIS A 73 1.98 32.50 -2.95
C HIS A 73 0.65 32.79 -3.64
N MET A 74 0.08 31.75 -4.23
CA MET A 74 -1.20 31.78 -4.96
C MET A 74 -2.06 30.59 -4.56
N VAL A 75 -3.37 30.77 -4.55
CA VAL A 75 -4.32 29.65 -4.67
C VAL A 75 -4.72 29.56 -6.13
N MET A 76 -4.44 28.43 -6.74
CA MET A 76 -4.73 28.15 -8.14
C MET A 76 -5.76 27.03 -8.22
N GLY A 77 -6.65 27.12 -9.20
CA GLY A 77 -7.52 26.01 -9.53
C GLY A 77 -7.55 25.73 -11.01
N ALA A 78 -7.72 24.45 -11.34
CA ALA A 78 -7.87 23.95 -12.69
C ALA A 78 -9.10 23.06 -12.78
N SER A 79 -9.88 23.21 -13.85
CA SER A 79 -11.05 22.38 -14.13
C SER A 79 -10.75 21.41 -15.26
N GLY A 80 -11.39 20.23 -15.25
CA GLY A 80 -11.22 19.19 -16.27
C GLY A 80 -11.62 19.62 -17.69
N ASP A 81 -12.35 20.73 -17.83
CA ASP A 81 -12.71 21.35 -19.11
C ASP A 81 -11.72 22.44 -19.58
N GLY A 82 -10.60 22.62 -18.86
CA GLY A 82 -9.53 23.55 -19.21
C GLY A 82 -9.65 24.95 -18.58
N ARG A 83 -10.74 25.25 -17.85
CA ARG A 83 -10.83 26.51 -17.10
C ARG A 83 -9.79 26.58 -15.99
N LYS A 84 -9.31 27.79 -15.75
CA LYS A 84 -8.33 28.09 -14.70
C LYS A 84 -8.73 29.39 -14.02
N ALA A 85 -8.54 29.43 -12.71
CA ALA A 85 -8.75 30.60 -11.90
C ALA A 85 -7.67 30.65 -10.81
N SER A 86 -7.38 31.83 -10.29
CA SER A 86 -6.42 31.97 -9.19
C SER A 86 -6.61 33.27 -8.42
N PHE A 87 -6.12 33.31 -7.19
CA PHE A 87 -5.99 34.54 -6.41
C PHE A 87 -4.75 34.48 -5.50
N ALA A 88 -4.27 35.65 -5.06
CA ALA A 88 -3.05 35.74 -4.27
C ALA A 88 -3.26 35.25 -2.84
N LEU A 89 -2.22 34.57 -2.32
CA LEU A 89 -2.06 34.23 -0.92
C LEU A 89 -1.20 35.33 -0.26
N GLY A 90 -1.71 35.94 0.82
CA GLY A 90 -1.11 37.12 1.43
C GLY A 90 -1.86 37.56 2.69
N PRO A 91 -1.50 38.71 3.28
CA PRO A 91 -2.18 39.24 4.46
C PRO A 91 -3.65 39.52 4.14
N THR A 92 -4.57 38.88 4.86
CA THR A 92 -6.02 39.00 4.67
C THR A 92 -6.78 38.50 5.89
N THR A 93 -8.09 38.74 5.92
CA THR A 93 -9.02 38.09 6.85
C THR A 93 -9.46 36.72 6.32
N VAL A 94 -9.94 35.86 7.21
CA VAL A 94 -10.48 34.54 6.83
C VAL A 94 -11.76 34.69 6.02
N ALA A 95 -12.63 35.65 6.36
CA ALA A 95 -13.83 35.96 5.59
C ALA A 95 -13.54 36.39 4.15
N ALA A 96 -12.51 37.21 3.93
CA ALA A 96 -12.11 37.64 2.58
C ALA A 96 -11.46 36.51 1.78
N PHE A 97 -10.65 35.64 2.42
CA PHE A 97 -10.13 34.44 1.79
C PHE A 97 -11.27 33.50 1.39
N HIS A 98 -12.22 33.24 2.30
CA HIS A 98 -13.41 32.42 2.05
C HIS A 98 -14.21 32.94 0.84
N ALA A 99 -14.49 34.24 0.77
CA ALA A 99 -15.18 34.83 -0.37
C ALA A 99 -14.41 34.66 -1.69
N SER A 100 -13.08 34.83 -1.67
CA SER A 100 -12.22 34.62 -2.83
C SER A 100 -12.22 33.16 -3.29
N PHE A 101 -12.22 32.22 -2.34
CA PHE A 101 -12.27 30.79 -2.61
C PHE A 101 -13.64 30.36 -3.19
N VAL A 102 -14.75 30.86 -2.65
CA VAL A 102 -16.09 30.62 -3.20
C VAL A 102 -16.19 31.10 -4.65
N ARG A 103 -15.65 32.28 -4.95
CA ARG A 103 -15.56 32.80 -6.32
C ARG A 103 -14.70 31.91 -7.21
N LEU A 104 -13.52 31.50 -6.74
CA LEU A 104 -12.61 30.59 -7.46
C LEU A 104 -13.35 29.31 -7.90
N VAL A 105 -14.02 28.62 -6.96
CA VAL A 105 -14.76 27.38 -7.26
C VAL A 105 -15.88 27.63 -8.28
N SER A 106 -16.62 28.75 -8.15
CA SER A 106 -17.68 29.12 -9.09
C SER A 106 -17.15 29.34 -10.51
N GLU A 107 -16.02 30.03 -10.66
CA GLU A 107 -15.36 30.28 -11.96
C GLU A 107 -14.88 28.97 -12.62
N LEU A 108 -14.43 28.01 -11.81
CA LEU A 108 -14.04 26.66 -12.24
C LEU A 108 -15.26 25.75 -12.52
N GLY A 109 -16.47 26.22 -12.23
CA GLY A 109 -17.74 25.55 -12.50
C GLY A 109 -18.06 24.44 -11.52
N GLY A 110 -17.50 24.55 -10.32
CA GLY A 110 -17.91 23.77 -9.18
C GLY A 110 -19.07 24.43 -8.46
N THR A 111 -19.59 23.73 -7.47
CA THR A 111 -20.65 24.19 -6.57
C THR A 111 -20.01 24.52 -5.22
N PRO A 112 -19.85 25.79 -4.84
CA PRO A 112 -19.11 26.18 -3.62
C PRO A 112 -19.95 25.99 -2.34
N THR A 113 -20.42 24.77 -2.08
CA THR A 113 -21.28 24.44 -0.93
C THR A 113 -20.55 23.52 0.03
N PHE A 114 -20.20 24.03 1.21
CA PHE A 114 -19.54 23.25 2.26
C PHE A 114 -19.83 23.86 3.63
N ASN A 115 -19.55 23.12 4.70
CA ASN A 115 -19.72 23.62 6.06
C ASN A 115 -18.74 24.77 6.35
N GLY A 116 -19.26 25.93 6.77
CA GLY A 116 -18.48 27.15 7.00
C GLY A 116 -17.85 27.29 8.39
N GLN A 117 -17.96 26.31 9.27
CA GLN A 117 -17.34 26.35 10.62
C GLN A 117 -15.98 25.64 10.62
N PRO A 118 -14.93 26.19 11.25
CA PRO A 118 -13.67 25.47 11.51
C PRO A 118 -13.87 24.20 12.37
N ASN A 119 -13.03 23.18 12.15
CA ASN A 119 -12.91 21.99 13.00
C ASN A 119 -11.59 22.02 13.77
N GLU A 120 -11.50 21.27 14.88
CA GLU A 120 -10.23 21.00 15.60
C GLU A 120 -9.49 22.26 16.07
N VAL A 121 -10.24 23.35 16.26
CA VAL A 121 -9.76 24.64 16.78
C VAL A 121 -10.61 24.99 17.99
N PRO A 122 -10.02 25.48 19.10
CA PRO A 122 -10.79 25.95 20.25
C PRO A 122 -11.61 27.19 19.88
N ASP A 123 -12.86 27.24 20.35
CA ASP A 123 -13.79 28.37 20.16
C ASP A 123 -13.88 28.88 18.71
N PRO A 124 -14.30 28.04 17.75
CA PRO A 124 -14.22 28.35 16.33
C PRO A 124 -15.17 29.49 15.93
N VAL A 125 -14.63 30.48 15.20
CA VAL A 125 -15.43 31.52 14.53
C VAL A 125 -15.76 31.06 13.10
N PRO A 126 -17.03 31.13 12.65
CA PRO A 126 -17.38 30.81 11.27
C PRO A 126 -16.52 31.57 10.24
N PHE A 127 -16.08 30.91 9.17
CA PHE A 127 -15.11 31.49 8.25
C PHE A 127 -15.56 32.81 7.63
N ASN A 128 -16.86 32.94 7.32
CA ASN A 128 -17.45 34.14 6.74
C ASN A 128 -17.64 35.29 7.74
N GLU A 129 -17.49 35.03 9.04
CA GLU A 129 -17.62 36.01 10.14
C GLU A 129 -16.27 36.40 10.73
N ASP A 130 -15.21 35.64 10.44
CA ASP A 130 -13.86 35.93 10.91
C ASP A 130 -13.20 37.04 10.08
N HIS A 131 -13.44 38.27 10.52
CA HIS A 131 -12.89 39.51 9.98
C HIS A 131 -11.58 39.94 10.63
N ARG A 132 -10.91 39.10 11.45
CA ARG A 132 -9.62 39.44 12.06
C ARG A 132 -8.53 39.46 10.98
N GLU A 133 -7.82 40.58 10.88
CA GLU A 133 -6.63 40.67 10.01
C GLU A 133 -5.54 39.74 10.52
N ARG A 134 -4.92 39.00 9.59
CA ARG A 134 -3.81 38.09 9.90
C ARG A 134 -2.60 38.39 9.02
N PRO A 135 -1.39 38.45 9.61
CA PRO A 135 -0.16 38.63 8.86
C PRO A 135 0.17 37.37 8.04
N TYR A 136 0.92 37.58 6.97
CA TYR A 136 1.37 36.49 6.09
C TYR A 136 2.86 36.67 5.76
N ASP A 137 3.71 35.89 6.41
CA ASP A 137 5.13 35.81 6.13
C ASP A 137 5.40 34.79 4.99
N ARG A 138 5.77 35.32 3.82
CA ARG A 138 6.10 34.55 2.63
C ARG A 138 7.28 33.60 2.85
N ASP A 139 8.33 34.09 3.52
CA ASP A 139 9.55 33.31 3.75
C ASP A 139 9.29 32.18 4.74
N ALA A 140 8.46 32.42 5.77
CA ALA A 140 8.05 31.37 6.70
C ALA A 140 7.26 30.26 6.01
N VAL A 141 6.31 30.62 5.13
CA VAL A 141 5.53 29.64 4.36
C VAL A 141 6.42 28.80 3.44
N GLN A 142 7.43 29.41 2.81
CA GLN A 142 8.41 28.66 2.01
C GLN A 142 9.26 27.72 2.88
N ARG A 143 9.67 28.13 4.07
CA ARG A 143 10.37 27.24 5.03
C ARG A 143 9.48 26.06 5.44
N PHE A 144 8.20 26.29 5.71
CA PHE A 144 7.21 25.24 5.98
C PHE A 144 7.05 24.28 4.80
N HIS A 145 6.97 24.80 3.57
CA HIS A 145 6.88 23.97 2.37
C HIS A 145 8.14 23.10 2.19
N HIS A 146 9.33 23.68 2.32
CA HIS A 146 10.58 22.93 2.27
C HIS A 146 10.67 21.85 3.35
N ALA A 147 10.18 22.13 4.57
CA ALA A 147 10.11 21.15 5.64
C ALA A 147 9.15 20.01 5.27
N SER A 148 7.96 20.35 4.77
CA SER A 148 6.97 19.38 4.31
C SER A 148 7.51 18.46 3.21
N MET A 149 8.33 18.98 2.28
CA MET A 149 9.02 18.16 1.28
C MET A 149 10.06 17.21 1.88
N ALA A 150 10.79 17.66 2.92
CA ALA A 150 11.75 16.82 3.64
C ALA A 150 11.04 15.69 4.41
N VAL A 151 9.96 16.02 5.13
CA VAL A 151 9.14 15.04 5.85
C VAL A 151 8.50 14.05 4.89
N ASP A 152 7.89 14.53 3.80
CA ASP A 152 7.24 13.68 2.78
C ASP A 152 8.21 12.64 2.20
N ARG A 153 9.46 13.02 1.93
CA ARG A 153 10.51 12.10 1.47
C ARG A 153 10.76 10.98 2.47
N VAL A 154 10.94 11.31 3.76
CA VAL A 154 11.23 10.30 4.79
C VAL A 154 10.01 9.42 5.04
N PHE A 155 8.81 10.00 5.13
CA PHE A 155 7.57 9.26 5.30
C PHE A 155 7.32 8.30 4.13
N LYS A 156 7.61 8.74 2.89
CA LYS A 156 7.54 7.87 1.71
C LYS A 156 8.53 6.72 1.80
N THR A 157 9.78 6.93 2.24
CA THR A 157 10.72 5.82 2.41
C THR A 157 10.28 4.88 3.53
N PHE A 158 9.76 5.40 4.65
CA PHE A 158 9.19 4.60 5.72
C PHE A 158 8.09 3.68 5.20
N ARG A 159 7.16 4.17 4.36
CA ARG A 159 6.09 3.34 3.78
C ARG A 159 6.61 2.14 2.96
N THR A 160 7.82 2.22 2.41
CA THR A 160 8.35 1.16 1.54
C THR A 160 8.72 -0.13 2.26
N SER A 161 8.77 -0.16 3.60
CA SER A 161 9.06 -1.39 4.36
C SER A 161 7.80 -2.10 4.86
N PHE A 162 6.62 -1.76 4.34
CA PHE A 162 5.33 -2.29 4.77
C PHE A 162 4.52 -2.82 3.58
N LEU A 163 3.88 -3.98 3.76
CA LEU A 163 3.06 -4.69 2.77
C LEU A 163 1.56 -4.53 3.02
N GLY A 164 1.16 -4.32 4.28
CA GLY A 164 -0.24 -4.14 4.66
C GLY A 164 -0.84 -2.82 4.18
N LYS A 165 -2.10 -2.58 4.54
CA LYS A 165 -2.78 -1.29 4.28
C LYS A 165 -1.99 -0.17 4.97
N SER A 166 -1.69 0.89 4.23
CA SER A 166 -1.05 2.10 4.75
C SER A 166 -1.60 3.32 4.03
N SER A 167 -1.80 4.42 4.77
CA SER A 167 -2.25 5.68 4.19
C SER A 167 -1.22 6.20 3.16
N PRO A 168 -1.63 7.05 2.21
CA PRO A 168 -0.69 7.96 1.56
C PRO A 168 0.05 8.83 2.59
N VAL A 169 1.14 9.46 2.18
CA VAL A 169 1.64 10.62 2.92
C VAL A 169 0.77 11.79 2.53
N HIS A 170 0.06 12.36 3.51
CA HIS A 170 -0.98 13.35 3.25
C HIS A 170 -1.16 14.31 4.41
N LEU A 171 -1.67 15.50 4.12
CA LEU A 171 -1.91 16.55 5.08
C LEU A 171 -3.38 16.59 5.48
N PHE A 172 -3.67 16.40 6.77
CA PHE A 172 -4.97 16.70 7.34
C PHE A 172 -5.02 18.19 7.68
N TRP A 173 -6.01 18.88 7.11
CA TRP A 173 -6.21 20.31 7.37
C TRP A 173 -6.91 20.55 8.73
N GLY A 174 -7.48 19.52 9.36
CA GLY A 174 -8.10 19.59 10.68
C GLY A 174 -7.11 20.06 11.75
N ALA A 175 -6.04 19.28 11.96
CA ALA A 175 -4.97 19.62 12.91
C ALA A 175 -3.72 20.23 12.26
N LEU A 176 -3.72 20.46 10.94
CA LEU A 176 -2.56 20.92 10.16
C LEU A 176 -1.35 20.00 10.34
N ASP A 177 -1.55 18.71 10.11
CA ASP A 177 -0.52 17.69 10.24
C ASP A 177 -0.30 16.93 8.95
N LEU A 178 0.97 16.65 8.64
CA LEU A 178 1.33 15.67 7.63
C LEU A 178 1.43 14.31 8.32
N ALA A 179 0.70 13.30 7.85
CA ALA A 179 0.59 12.00 8.51
C ALA A 179 0.93 10.82 7.59
N VAL A 180 1.32 9.72 8.23
CA VAL A 180 1.44 8.38 7.64
C VAL A 180 1.01 7.33 8.65
N THR A 181 0.11 6.44 8.24
CA THR A 181 -0.48 5.43 9.13
C THR A 181 -0.32 4.04 8.53
N ARG A 182 0.02 3.07 9.39
CA ARG A 182 0.07 1.63 9.09
C ARG A 182 -1.02 0.91 9.87
N PHE A 183 -1.56 -0.15 9.28
CA PHE A 183 -2.71 -0.89 9.80
C PHE A 183 -2.34 -2.35 10.04
N SER A 184 -2.71 -2.90 11.19
CA SER A 184 -2.46 -4.32 11.50
C SER A 184 -3.33 -5.28 10.68
N GLY A 185 -4.44 -4.78 10.15
CA GLY A 185 -5.51 -5.57 9.51
C GLY A 185 -6.62 -5.99 10.49
N LYS A 186 -6.42 -5.84 11.80
CA LYS A 186 -7.42 -6.15 12.83
C LYS A 186 -8.36 -4.96 13.08
N ARG A 187 -9.54 -5.26 13.65
CA ARG A 187 -10.51 -4.25 14.10
C ARG A 187 -10.07 -3.68 15.44
N ALA A 188 -10.27 -2.38 15.65
CA ALA A 188 -10.07 -1.75 16.95
C ALA A 188 -11.39 -1.66 17.74
N PRO A 189 -11.33 -1.44 19.06
CA PRO A 189 -12.46 -0.97 19.84
C PRO A 189 -13.00 0.37 19.31
N LEU A 190 -14.26 0.68 19.60
CA LEU A 190 -14.86 1.96 19.20
C LEU A 190 -14.14 3.14 19.86
N HIS A 191 -13.74 4.13 19.07
CA HIS A 191 -13.07 5.33 19.57
C HIS A 191 -14.01 6.14 20.48
N PRO A 192 -13.52 6.64 21.64
CA PRO A 192 -14.36 7.37 22.60
C PRO A 192 -14.94 8.68 22.05
N GLY A 193 -14.35 9.23 20.99
CA GLY A 193 -14.76 10.51 20.39
C GLY A 193 -14.21 11.70 21.18
N GLY A 194 -14.91 12.84 21.14
CA GLY A 194 -14.59 14.01 21.95
C GLY A 194 -13.50 14.94 21.40
N ILE A 195 -13.18 14.82 20.11
CA ILE A 195 -12.27 15.76 19.43
C ILE A 195 -13.00 17.10 19.23
N PRO A 196 -12.42 18.26 19.63
CA PRO A 196 -13.08 19.56 19.54
C PRO A 196 -13.59 19.89 18.14
N ALA A 197 -14.87 20.26 18.05
CA ALA A 197 -15.54 20.64 16.80
C ALA A 197 -15.44 19.58 15.67
N LEU A 198 -15.22 18.31 16.00
CA LEU A 198 -15.22 17.19 15.05
C LEU A 198 -16.34 16.20 15.44
N PRO A 199 -17.26 15.85 14.53
CA PRO A 199 -18.30 14.87 14.84
C PRO A 199 -17.71 13.50 15.21
N ASP A 200 -18.19 12.88 16.30
CA ASP A 200 -17.62 11.63 16.82
C ASP A 200 -17.58 10.50 15.79
N HIS A 201 -18.61 10.39 14.94
CA HIS A 201 -18.67 9.35 13.91
C HIS A 201 -17.51 9.43 12.90
N VAL A 202 -16.96 10.63 12.67
CA VAL A 202 -15.78 10.81 11.81
C VAL A 202 -14.57 10.16 12.46
N THR A 203 -14.32 10.47 13.73
CA THR A 203 -13.21 9.89 14.50
C THR A 203 -13.37 8.39 14.69
N GLN A 204 -14.59 7.92 14.94
CA GLN A 204 -14.89 6.50 15.12
C GLN A 204 -14.67 5.69 13.83
N GLU A 205 -14.96 6.26 12.66
CA GLU A 205 -14.62 5.63 11.38
C GLU A 205 -13.11 5.70 11.11
N ALA A 206 -12.47 6.85 11.41
CA ALA A 206 -11.03 7.02 11.27
C ALA A 206 -10.21 6.01 12.06
N TYR A 207 -10.72 5.57 13.22
CA TYR A 207 -10.02 4.64 14.11
C TYR A 207 -10.76 3.30 14.28
N ASP A 208 -11.48 2.80 13.27
CA ASP A 208 -12.17 1.49 13.32
C ASP A 208 -11.21 0.27 13.22
N ARG A 209 -9.92 0.52 12.94
CA ARG A 209 -8.84 -0.48 12.85
C ARG A 209 -7.72 -0.20 13.81
N GLU A 210 -6.96 -1.25 14.13
CA GLU A 210 -5.71 -1.08 14.85
C GLU A 210 -4.69 -0.38 13.95
N VAL A 211 -4.12 0.71 14.46
CA VAL A 211 -3.20 1.57 13.74
C VAL A 211 -1.94 1.88 14.54
N SER A 212 -0.87 2.13 13.79
CA SER A 212 0.32 2.85 14.21
C SER A 212 0.42 4.06 13.29
N SER A 213 0.24 5.24 13.85
CA SER A 213 0.22 6.50 13.13
C SER A 213 1.39 7.35 13.56
N ALA A 214 2.01 8.03 12.61
CA ALA A 214 3.01 9.04 12.88
C ALA A 214 2.78 10.26 11.99
N GLY A 215 3.14 11.43 12.48
CA GLY A 215 2.96 12.65 11.72
C GLY A 215 3.89 13.78 12.14
N PHE A 216 3.64 14.94 11.55
CA PHE A 216 4.42 16.16 11.73
C PHE A 216 3.49 17.35 11.85
N TRP A 217 3.62 18.09 12.96
CA TRP A 217 3.04 19.42 13.12
C TRP A 217 4.11 20.48 12.86
N PRO A 218 3.82 21.50 12.05
CA PRO A 218 4.71 22.64 11.89
C PRO A 218 4.59 23.64 13.07
N GLY A 219 3.77 23.28 14.07
CA GLY A 219 3.31 24.06 15.21
C GLY A 219 1.78 23.92 15.37
N GLY A 220 1.21 24.45 16.44
CA GLY A 220 -0.25 24.47 16.65
C GLY A 220 -0.82 23.21 17.31
N GLY A 221 -0.24 22.03 17.07
CA GLY A 221 -0.52 20.82 17.86
C GLY A 221 0.15 20.88 19.25
N ILE A 222 1.39 21.36 19.27
CA ILE A 222 2.13 21.79 20.47
C ILE A 222 2.84 23.12 20.18
N ASP A 223 3.42 23.74 21.21
CA ASP A 223 4.03 25.08 21.13
C ASP A 223 5.36 25.14 20.35
N TYR A 224 5.69 24.11 19.57
CA TYR A 224 6.85 24.03 18.69
C TYR A 224 6.62 23.00 17.57
N PRO A 225 7.39 23.04 16.46
CA PRO A 225 7.29 22.03 15.42
C PRO A 225 7.82 20.69 15.93
N ALA A 226 7.09 19.61 15.67
CA ALA A 226 7.47 18.29 16.15
C ALA A 226 6.86 17.16 15.31
N PHE A 227 7.50 16.01 15.42
CA PHE A 227 6.95 14.75 14.97
C PHE A 227 6.24 14.07 16.12
N TYR A 228 5.19 13.33 15.81
CA TYR A 228 4.45 12.54 16.78
C TYR A 228 4.24 11.12 16.30
N ALA A 229 4.00 10.20 17.23
CA ALA A 229 3.61 8.85 16.92
C ALA A 229 2.74 8.24 18.04
N TYR A 230 1.67 7.56 17.64
CA TYR A 230 0.77 6.86 18.56
C TYR A 230 0.26 5.56 17.94
N ALA A 231 -0.35 4.75 18.80
CA ALA A 231 -1.05 3.54 18.40
C ALA A 231 -2.47 3.57 18.97
N TYR A 232 -3.44 3.14 18.15
CA TYR A 232 -4.82 2.98 18.58
C TYR A 232 -5.32 1.56 18.26
N PRO A 233 -5.89 0.82 19.22
CA PRO A 233 -5.84 1.11 20.65
C PRO A 233 -4.39 1.10 21.13
N THR A 234 -4.07 1.86 22.17
CA THR A 234 -2.71 1.91 22.71
C THR A 234 -2.34 0.57 23.36
N PRO A 235 -1.32 -0.15 22.86
CA PRO A 235 -0.93 -1.43 23.44
C PRO A 235 -0.39 -1.29 24.87
N ASN A 236 -0.57 -2.33 25.68
CA ASN A 236 0.01 -2.38 27.02
C ASN A 236 1.54 -2.25 26.94
N GLY A 237 2.10 -1.36 27.76
CA GLY A 237 3.55 -1.11 27.77
C GLY A 237 4.05 -0.12 26.71
N PHE A 238 3.18 0.36 25.79
CA PHE A 238 3.61 1.23 24.69
C PHE A 238 4.25 2.54 25.19
N ARG A 239 3.65 3.18 26.19
CA ARG A 239 4.21 4.36 26.88
C ARG A 239 5.64 4.17 27.38
N GLY A 240 6.01 2.96 27.80
CA GLY A 240 7.33 2.64 28.36
C GLY A 240 8.33 2.10 27.34
N ALA A 241 7.96 2.06 26.06
CA ALA A 241 8.85 1.55 25.01
C ALA A 241 10.07 2.45 24.81
N SER A 242 11.21 1.84 24.50
CA SER A 242 12.43 2.57 24.17
C SER A 242 12.36 3.07 22.72
N ILE A 243 12.19 4.38 22.56
CA ILE A 243 12.07 5.04 21.25
C ILE A 243 13.38 5.73 20.90
N ARG A 244 13.77 5.65 19.62
CA ARG A 244 14.94 6.33 19.08
C ARG A 244 14.49 7.55 18.24
N PRO A 245 15.33 8.57 18.07
CA PRO A 245 16.58 8.82 18.79
C PRO A 245 16.30 9.18 20.27
N ASP A 246 17.33 9.27 21.10
CA ASP A 246 17.21 9.58 22.54
C ASP A 246 16.50 10.93 22.83
N ALA A 247 16.40 11.80 21.82
CA ALA A 247 15.65 13.05 21.90
C ALA A 247 14.11 12.86 21.86
N ALA A 248 13.63 11.67 21.47
CA ALA A 248 12.21 11.33 21.49
C ALA A 248 11.75 11.01 22.91
N PHE A 249 10.53 11.42 23.26
CA PHE A 249 9.97 11.22 24.60
C PHE A 249 8.45 11.02 24.56
N TRP A 250 7.88 10.47 25.63
CA TRP A 250 6.43 10.32 25.79
C TRP A 250 5.79 11.61 26.32
N HIS A 251 4.74 12.09 25.68
CA HIS A 251 3.97 13.25 26.12
C HIS A 251 2.64 12.83 26.75
N ASP A 252 2.54 12.94 28.08
CA ASP A 252 1.37 12.49 28.86
C ASP A 252 0.04 13.12 28.43
N GLY A 253 0.03 14.43 28.19
CA GLY A 253 -1.20 15.16 27.83
C GLY A 253 -1.76 14.79 26.47
N LEU A 254 -0.92 14.29 25.57
CA LEU A 254 -1.32 13.85 24.22
C LEU A 254 -1.49 12.32 24.17
N SER A 255 -0.82 11.59 25.07
CA SER A 255 -0.69 10.13 25.02
C SER A 255 0.00 9.65 23.74
N GLU A 256 1.06 10.35 23.34
CA GLU A 256 1.82 10.07 22.12
C GLU A 256 3.33 10.21 22.38
N PHE A 257 4.15 9.58 21.54
CA PHE A 257 5.57 9.88 21.47
C PHE A 257 5.80 11.14 20.65
N ILE A 258 6.71 12.00 21.10
CA ILE A 258 7.08 13.25 20.45
C ILE A 258 8.58 13.24 20.16
N LEU A 259 8.95 13.67 18.96
CA LEU A 259 10.32 14.01 18.58
C LEU A 259 10.36 15.48 18.13
N PRO A 260 11.03 16.38 18.88
CA PRO A 260 11.16 17.77 18.48
C PRO A 260 11.81 17.93 17.10
N TYR A 261 11.30 18.83 16.28
CA TYR A 261 11.84 19.06 14.93
C TYR A 261 13.31 19.49 14.96
N ASP A 262 13.70 20.31 15.93
CA ASP A 262 15.08 20.79 16.09
C ASP A 262 16.08 19.66 16.36
N ALA A 263 15.63 18.55 16.95
CA ALA A 263 16.48 17.36 17.13
C ALA A 263 16.79 16.68 15.80
N VAL A 264 15.80 16.63 14.88
CA VAL A 264 16.00 16.14 13.51
C VAL A 264 16.86 17.13 12.71
N GLN A 265 16.60 18.42 12.85
CA GLN A 265 17.36 19.46 12.16
C GLN A 265 18.84 19.47 12.54
N SER A 266 19.13 19.29 13.83
CA SER A 266 20.48 19.36 14.38
C SER A 266 21.26 18.04 14.27
N ALA A 267 20.60 16.96 13.84
CA ALA A 267 21.23 15.66 13.66
C ALA A 267 22.26 15.68 12.52
N ALA A 268 23.27 14.81 12.61
CA ALA A 268 24.24 14.62 11.53
C ALA A 268 23.56 14.17 10.22
N ASP A 269 22.54 13.30 10.34
CA ASP A 269 21.62 12.94 9.29
C ASP A 269 20.18 13.00 9.84
N GLY A 270 19.45 14.06 9.46
CA GLY A 270 18.06 14.23 9.90
C GLY A 270 17.09 13.23 9.28
N ASP A 271 17.37 12.74 8.06
CA ASP A 271 16.51 11.73 7.44
C ASP A 271 16.62 10.41 8.21
N GLU A 272 17.84 10.04 8.63
CA GLU A 272 18.08 8.87 9.48
C GLU A 272 17.45 9.03 10.88
N ALA A 273 17.60 10.21 11.50
CA ALA A 273 17.03 10.49 12.82
C ALA A 273 15.49 10.35 12.83
N LEU A 274 14.82 10.95 11.83
CA LEU A 274 13.36 10.82 11.70
C LEU A 274 12.96 9.39 11.36
N LEU A 275 13.68 8.71 10.46
CA LEU A 275 13.35 7.32 10.13
C LEU A 275 13.51 6.39 11.35
N ALA A 276 14.51 6.61 12.20
CA ALA A 276 14.70 5.86 13.44
C ALA A 276 13.51 6.03 14.40
N PHE A 277 12.93 7.24 14.48
CA PHE A 277 11.71 7.51 15.23
C PHE A 277 10.48 6.79 14.67
N LEU A 278 10.26 6.89 13.37
CA LEU A 278 9.14 6.20 12.71
C LEU A 278 9.24 4.68 12.86
N VAL A 279 10.44 4.12 12.71
CA VAL A 279 10.68 2.67 12.84
C VAL A 279 10.50 2.22 14.28
N SER A 280 11.17 2.85 15.25
CA SER A 280 11.12 2.39 16.65
C SER A 280 9.73 2.52 17.28
N THR A 281 8.97 3.57 16.93
CA THR A 281 7.58 3.74 17.39
C THR A 281 6.64 2.71 16.76
N TYR A 282 6.82 2.41 15.47
CA TYR A 282 6.08 1.34 14.81
C TYR A 282 6.41 -0.04 15.36
N GLU A 283 7.70 -0.37 15.56
CA GLU A 283 8.14 -1.65 16.12
C GLU A 283 7.53 -1.85 17.51
N ALA A 284 7.58 -0.82 18.36
CA ALA A 284 6.94 -0.85 19.67
C ALA A 284 5.43 -1.11 19.58
N ALA A 285 4.73 -0.45 18.65
CA ALA A 285 3.29 -0.65 18.46
C ALA A 285 2.97 -2.06 17.94
N ALA A 286 3.73 -2.55 16.96
CA ALA A 286 3.53 -3.84 16.32
C ALA A 286 3.85 -5.01 17.27
N ASP A 287 4.96 -4.94 17.99
CA ASP A 287 5.40 -5.98 18.93
C ASP A 287 4.43 -6.09 20.12
N LEU A 288 4.12 -4.96 20.76
CA LEU A 288 3.22 -4.94 21.92
C LEU A 288 1.76 -5.18 21.53
N GLY A 289 1.37 -4.80 20.31
CA GLY A 289 0.06 -5.08 19.74
C GLY A 289 -0.09 -6.49 19.16
N GLY A 290 0.98 -7.30 19.13
CA GLY A 290 0.97 -8.65 18.56
C GLY A 290 0.55 -8.67 17.09
N TRP A 291 1.11 -7.76 16.28
CA TRP A 291 0.86 -7.70 14.84
C TRP A 291 1.63 -8.83 14.13
N ASP A 292 1.10 -9.33 13.02
CA ASP A 292 1.78 -10.33 12.19
C ASP A 292 2.86 -9.64 11.34
N ARG A 293 4.01 -9.37 11.95
CA ARG A 293 5.11 -8.61 11.32
C ARG A 293 5.68 -9.34 10.11
N ASP A 294 5.71 -10.67 10.12
CA ASP A 294 6.17 -11.46 8.96
C ASP A 294 5.28 -11.27 7.73
N LEU A 295 3.96 -11.13 7.94
CA LEU A 295 3.01 -10.82 6.86
C LEU A 295 3.03 -9.34 6.44
N LEU A 296 3.31 -8.44 7.39
CA LEU A 296 3.15 -7.00 7.20
C LEU A 296 4.43 -6.28 6.76
N GLU A 297 5.60 -6.85 7.00
CA GLU A 297 6.88 -6.18 6.78
C GLU A 297 7.63 -6.72 5.58
N CYS A 298 8.52 -5.88 5.06
CA CYS A 298 9.47 -6.28 4.04
C CYS A 298 10.73 -5.40 4.11
N MET A 299 11.77 -5.79 3.37
CA MET A 299 12.94 -4.93 3.21
C MET A 299 12.53 -3.56 2.62
N GLN A 300 13.15 -2.51 3.15
CA GLN A 300 12.99 -1.15 2.65
C GLN A 300 13.26 -1.08 1.14
N GLY A 301 12.38 -0.39 0.42
CA GLY A 301 12.44 -0.29 -1.03
C GLY A 301 13.64 0.51 -1.52
N ARG A 302 14.14 0.16 -2.70
CA ARG A 302 15.24 0.86 -3.38
C ARG A 302 14.79 1.31 -4.78
N PRO A 303 15.16 2.52 -5.24
CA PRO A 303 14.81 2.99 -6.57
C PRO A 303 15.21 1.99 -7.67
N GLY A 304 14.27 1.68 -8.58
CA GLY A 304 14.50 0.79 -9.72
C GLY A 304 14.63 -0.71 -9.38
N GLN A 305 14.41 -1.11 -8.13
CA GLN A 305 14.56 -2.51 -7.69
C GLN A 305 13.21 -3.10 -7.29
N VAL A 306 12.71 -4.04 -8.09
CA VAL A 306 11.52 -4.83 -7.77
C VAL A 306 11.87 -5.84 -6.68
N ARG A 307 11.02 -5.97 -5.66
CA ARG A 307 11.22 -6.95 -4.59
C ARG A 307 10.97 -8.37 -5.11
N PRO A 308 11.74 -9.38 -4.66
CA PRO A 308 11.41 -10.77 -4.93
C PRO A 308 9.99 -11.11 -4.42
N PRO A 309 9.21 -11.90 -5.17
CA PRO A 309 7.88 -12.29 -4.73
C PRO A 309 7.96 -13.19 -3.49
N HIS A 310 7.22 -12.83 -2.45
CA HIS A 310 7.01 -13.67 -1.26
C HIS A 310 5.61 -14.29 -1.31
N ALA A 311 5.35 -15.04 -2.38
CA ALA A 311 4.08 -15.72 -2.62
C ALA A 311 4.20 -17.20 -2.30
N GLU A 312 3.11 -17.81 -1.81
CA GLU A 312 3.01 -19.26 -1.74
C GLU A 312 3.14 -19.84 -3.16
N LEU A 313 4.19 -20.62 -3.37
CA LEU A 313 4.36 -21.36 -4.62
C LEU A 313 3.44 -22.58 -4.59
N PRO A 314 2.86 -22.97 -5.75
CA PRO A 314 2.09 -24.19 -5.83
C PRO A 314 2.98 -25.35 -5.37
N LYS A 315 2.53 -26.09 -4.34
CA LYS A 315 3.15 -27.37 -3.99
C LYS A 315 3.11 -28.23 -5.26
N LYS A 316 4.28 -28.59 -5.81
CA LYS A 316 4.36 -29.61 -6.86
C LYS A 316 3.56 -30.80 -6.36
N ALA A 317 2.55 -31.23 -7.11
CA ALA A 317 1.78 -32.42 -6.77
C ALA A 317 2.75 -33.59 -6.62
N THR A 318 2.98 -34.02 -5.38
CA THR A 318 3.62 -35.29 -5.10
C THR A 318 2.63 -36.35 -5.55
N LEU A 319 2.93 -37.03 -6.66
CA LEU A 319 2.15 -38.17 -7.15
C LEU A 319 1.95 -39.16 -6.01
N SER A 320 0.71 -39.56 -5.78
CA SER A 320 0.35 -40.53 -4.75
C SER A 320 0.92 -41.91 -5.14
N THR A 321 1.23 -42.74 -4.16
CA THR A 321 1.80 -44.08 -4.39
C THR A 321 0.88 -45.04 -5.16
N ASP A 322 -0.41 -44.72 -5.30
CA ASP A 322 -1.37 -45.48 -6.13
C ASP A 322 -1.35 -45.07 -7.61
N GLU A 323 -0.64 -43.99 -7.96
CA GLU A 323 -0.50 -43.50 -9.34
C GLU A 323 0.80 -44.04 -9.99
N LYS A 324 1.15 -45.30 -9.73
CA LYS A 324 2.25 -45.98 -10.40
C LYS A 324 1.75 -46.85 -11.55
N VAL A 325 2.50 -46.85 -12.65
CA VAL A 325 2.29 -47.81 -13.73
C VAL A 325 2.86 -49.15 -13.28
N GLU A 326 2.01 -50.17 -13.22
CA GLU A 326 2.39 -51.55 -12.96
C GLU A 326 2.52 -52.31 -14.28
N ARG A 327 3.48 -53.23 -14.37
CA ARG A 327 3.68 -54.08 -15.53
C ARG A 327 3.42 -55.54 -15.17
N GLU A 328 2.55 -56.18 -15.94
CA GLU A 328 2.24 -57.60 -15.85
C GLU A 328 2.71 -58.31 -17.12
N ASP A 329 3.62 -59.28 -16.96
CA ASP A 329 4.24 -59.99 -18.06
C ASP A 329 3.78 -61.46 -18.14
N GLY A 330 3.43 -61.89 -19.35
CA GLY A 330 3.25 -63.30 -19.72
C GLY A 330 4.27 -63.76 -20.76
N ALA A 331 4.18 -65.03 -21.17
CA ALA A 331 5.18 -65.66 -22.05
C ALA A 331 5.32 -65.02 -23.43
N SER A 332 4.22 -64.55 -24.02
CA SER A 332 4.21 -63.94 -25.37
C SER A 332 3.50 -62.58 -25.43
N LYS A 333 2.85 -62.16 -24.34
CA LYS A 333 2.09 -60.92 -24.20
C LYS A 333 2.27 -60.35 -22.80
N GLY A 334 2.06 -59.06 -22.64
CA GLY A 334 2.01 -58.39 -21.34
C GLY A 334 1.16 -57.13 -21.40
N ARG A 335 1.01 -56.48 -20.25
CA ARG A 335 0.29 -55.21 -20.14
C ARG A 335 0.91 -54.28 -19.12
N TYR A 336 0.75 -52.99 -19.35
CA TYR A 336 0.94 -51.94 -18.36
C TYR A 336 -0.43 -51.51 -17.88
N ARG A 337 -0.64 -51.43 -16.57
CA ARG A 337 -1.88 -50.93 -15.98
C ARG A 337 -1.60 -49.80 -14.99
N MET A 338 -2.58 -48.93 -14.83
CA MET A 338 -2.53 -47.87 -13.84
C MET A 338 -3.94 -47.67 -13.28
N VAL A 339 -4.07 -47.70 -11.95
CA VAL A 339 -5.34 -47.49 -11.26
C VAL A 339 -5.34 -46.09 -10.67
N VAL A 340 -6.30 -45.26 -11.08
CA VAL A 340 -6.46 -43.89 -10.54
C VAL A 340 -7.87 -43.75 -10.04
N ASP A 341 -8.03 -43.39 -8.77
CA ASP A 341 -9.34 -43.27 -8.10
C ASP A 341 -10.22 -44.54 -8.26
N GLY A 342 -9.60 -45.72 -8.24
CA GLY A 342 -10.29 -47.02 -8.41
C GLY A 342 -10.71 -47.35 -9.84
N VAL A 343 -10.33 -46.54 -10.83
CA VAL A 343 -10.57 -46.78 -12.26
C VAL A 343 -9.27 -47.24 -12.92
N GLU A 344 -9.30 -48.36 -13.62
CA GLU A 344 -8.13 -48.95 -14.29
C GLU A 344 -8.01 -48.47 -15.74
N ALA A 345 -6.81 -48.05 -16.14
CA ALA A 345 -6.40 -47.90 -17.53
C ALA A 345 -5.36 -48.96 -17.89
N GLU A 346 -5.32 -49.37 -19.15
CA GLU A 346 -4.48 -50.47 -19.62
C GLU A 346 -3.80 -50.15 -20.96
N MET A 347 -2.57 -50.65 -21.13
CA MET A 347 -1.85 -50.70 -22.40
C MET A 347 -1.24 -52.08 -22.60
N THR A 348 -1.66 -52.79 -23.65
CA THR A 348 -1.19 -54.15 -23.93
C THR A 348 -0.06 -54.15 -24.96
N TYR A 349 0.78 -55.19 -24.87
CA TYR A 349 1.84 -55.43 -25.82
C TYR A 349 2.09 -56.92 -26.06
N SER A 350 2.64 -57.24 -27.23
CA SER A 350 3.03 -58.59 -27.63
C SER A 350 4.55 -58.66 -27.85
N ARG A 351 5.19 -59.79 -27.53
CA ARG A 351 6.64 -60.00 -27.73
C ARG A 351 6.90 -60.67 -29.07
N ALA A 352 7.81 -60.11 -29.86
CA ALA A 352 8.22 -60.63 -31.17
C ALA A 352 9.70 -61.06 -31.14
N GLY A 353 9.96 -62.25 -30.60
CA GLY A 353 11.33 -62.70 -30.32
C GLY A 353 11.92 -62.06 -29.05
N GLN A 354 13.24 -62.13 -28.89
CA GLN A 354 13.91 -61.70 -27.66
C GLN A 354 14.21 -60.19 -27.59
N GLY A 355 14.15 -59.48 -28.71
CA GLY A 355 14.61 -58.08 -28.81
C GLY A 355 13.55 -57.06 -29.20
N LEU A 356 12.27 -57.42 -29.18
CA LEU A 356 11.20 -56.59 -29.74
C LEU A 356 9.86 -56.76 -29.03
N ILE A 357 9.23 -55.63 -28.69
CA ILE A 357 7.85 -55.56 -28.22
C ILE A 357 6.98 -54.75 -29.20
N ILE A 358 5.72 -55.15 -29.33
CA ILE A 358 4.72 -54.50 -30.17
C ILE A 358 3.62 -53.97 -29.27
N ILE A 359 3.47 -52.65 -29.15
CA ILE A 359 2.36 -52.05 -28.41
C ILE A 359 1.13 -52.03 -29.32
N ASP A 360 0.13 -52.85 -29.01
CA ASP A 360 -1.00 -53.13 -29.89
C ASP A 360 -2.30 -52.41 -29.48
N HIS A 361 -2.50 -52.15 -28.19
CA HIS A 361 -3.69 -51.45 -27.68
C HIS A 361 -3.40 -50.53 -26.49
N THR A 362 -4.19 -49.46 -26.35
CA THR A 362 -4.18 -48.58 -25.17
C THR A 362 -5.61 -48.12 -24.91
N GLU A 363 -6.13 -48.45 -23.73
CA GLU A 363 -7.46 -48.06 -23.29
C GLU A 363 -7.35 -47.19 -22.03
N VAL A 364 -7.90 -45.98 -22.14
CA VAL A 364 -8.02 -45.05 -21.01
C VAL A 364 -9.50 -44.70 -20.86
N PRO A 365 -10.18 -45.14 -19.78
CA PRO A 365 -11.56 -44.82 -19.53
C PRO A 365 -11.85 -43.32 -19.56
N ALA A 366 -13.07 -42.95 -19.94
CA ALA A 366 -13.46 -41.54 -20.07
C ALA A 366 -13.21 -40.72 -18.79
N ALA A 367 -13.41 -41.34 -17.62
CA ALA A 367 -13.16 -40.72 -16.31
C ALA A 367 -11.70 -40.30 -16.08
N LEU A 368 -10.76 -40.90 -16.81
CA LEU A 368 -9.31 -40.66 -16.68
C LEU A 368 -8.73 -39.81 -17.83
N ARG A 369 -9.55 -39.36 -18.78
CA ARG A 369 -9.10 -38.49 -19.87
C ARG A 369 -8.61 -37.15 -19.32
N GLY A 370 -7.59 -36.58 -19.96
CA GLY A 370 -6.97 -35.31 -19.55
C GLY A 370 -5.96 -35.42 -18.39
N ARG A 371 -5.88 -36.58 -17.72
CA ARG A 371 -4.95 -36.82 -16.59
C ARG A 371 -3.59 -37.42 -17.00
N LYS A 372 -3.30 -37.47 -18.31
CA LYS A 372 -2.06 -38.03 -18.89
C LYS A 372 -1.75 -39.50 -18.55
N VAL A 373 -2.72 -40.27 -18.06
CA VAL A 373 -2.54 -41.70 -17.69
C VAL A 373 -1.96 -42.54 -18.83
N GLY A 374 -2.48 -42.41 -20.05
CA GLY A 374 -1.94 -43.14 -21.20
C GLY A 374 -0.50 -42.73 -21.57
N GLU A 375 -0.14 -41.45 -21.41
CA GLU A 375 1.23 -40.97 -21.64
C GLU A 375 2.22 -41.59 -20.65
N GLN A 376 1.81 -41.74 -19.38
CA GLN A 376 2.63 -42.36 -18.34
C GLN A 376 2.90 -43.84 -18.63
N MET A 377 1.88 -44.59 -19.08
CA MET A 377 2.07 -46.00 -19.48
C MET A 377 3.04 -46.14 -20.67
N VAL A 378 2.93 -45.28 -21.69
CA VAL A 378 3.86 -45.26 -22.83
C VAL A 378 5.28 -44.91 -22.38
N ARG A 379 5.44 -43.91 -21.50
CA ARG A 379 6.74 -43.54 -20.94
C ARG A 379 7.38 -44.71 -20.20
N GLN A 380 6.63 -45.40 -19.33
CA GLN A 380 7.14 -46.56 -18.61
C GLN A 380 7.59 -47.67 -19.58
N ALA A 381 6.83 -47.94 -20.63
CA ALA A 381 7.23 -48.92 -21.65
C ALA A 381 8.50 -48.52 -22.40
N VAL A 382 8.72 -47.24 -22.69
CA VAL A 382 9.95 -46.72 -23.29
C VAL A 382 11.15 -46.91 -22.34
N GLU A 383 10.99 -46.55 -21.07
CA GLU A 383 12.05 -46.71 -20.06
C GLU A 383 12.42 -48.17 -19.85
N ASP A 384 11.41 -49.04 -19.81
CA ASP A 384 11.59 -50.48 -19.73
C ASP A 384 12.31 -51.05 -20.96
N ALA A 385 11.93 -50.58 -22.15
CA ALA A 385 12.59 -50.97 -23.40
C ALA A 385 14.07 -50.59 -23.42
N ARG A 386 14.42 -49.38 -22.94
CA ARG A 386 15.81 -48.95 -22.76
C ARG A 386 16.56 -49.84 -21.78
N ARG A 387 15.94 -50.13 -20.63
CA ARG A 387 16.55 -50.93 -19.56
C ARG A 387 16.78 -52.38 -19.98
N GLU A 388 15.87 -52.93 -20.77
CA GLU A 388 15.91 -54.32 -21.25
C GLU A 388 16.65 -54.46 -22.58
N GLY A 389 17.03 -53.36 -23.23
CA GLY A 389 17.69 -53.36 -24.53
C GLY A 389 16.82 -53.92 -25.66
N VAL A 390 15.49 -53.77 -25.54
CA VAL A 390 14.51 -54.21 -26.55
C VAL A 390 13.99 -53.01 -27.35
N ASN A 391 13.59 -53.26 -28.59
CA ASN A 391 12.97 -52.23 -29.43
C ASN A 391 11.44 -52.26 -29.34
N ILE A 392 10.79 -51.17 -29.70
CA ILE A 392 9.33 -51.00 -29.73
C ILE A 392 8.83 -50.82 -31.16
N ILE A 393 7.70 -51.46 -31.49
CA ILE A 393 6.84 -51.10 -32.62
C ILE A 393 5.48 -50.64 -32.06
N PRO A 394 5.11 -49.35 -32.17
CA PRO A 394 3.83 -48.86 -31.67
C PRO A 394 2.74 -48.97 -32.75
N LEU A 395 2.04 -50.11 -32.81
CA LEU A 395 0.91 -50.27 -33.73
C LEU A 395 -0.35 -49.57 -33.22
N CYS A 396 -0.52 -49.43 -31.91
CA CYS A 396 -1.58 -48.61 -31.33
C CYS A 396 -1.43 -47.15 -31.78
N PRO A 397 -2.46 -46.52 -32.39
CA PRO A 397 -2.39 -45.14 -32.84
C PRO A 397 -2.10 -44.15 -31.71
N PHE A 398 -2.58 -44.43 -30.50
CA PHE A 398 -2.31 -43.60 -29.33
C PHE A 398 -0.83 -43.66 -28.93
N ALA A 399 -0.27 -44.86 -28.76
CA ALA A 399 1.14 -45.04 -28.42
C ALA A 399 2.07 -44.42 -29.46
N LYS A 400 1.73 -44.60 -30.75
CA LYS A 400 2.46 -43.97 -31.85
C LYS A 400 2.44 -42.45 -31.75
N ALA A 401 1.25 -41.85 -31.60
CA ALA A 401 1.11 -40.41 -31.47
C ALA A 401 1.83 -39.83 -30.24
N GLN A 402 1.94 -40.59 -29.14
CA GLN A 402 2.73 -40.17 -27.99
C GLN A 402 4.22 -40.21 -28.27
N ILE A 403 4.74 -41.28 -28.87
CA ILE A 403 6.17 -41.39 -29.22
C ILE A 403 6.57 -40.34 -30.28
N ASP A 404 5.71 -40.07 -31.28
CA ASP A 404 5.96 -39.04 -32.29
C ASP A 404 6.06 -37.63 -31.68
N ARG A 405 5.38 -37.36 -30.56
CA ARG A 405 5.45 -36.07 -29.84
C ARG A 405 6.68 -35.92 -28.94
N HIS A 406 7.41 -37.00 -28.68
CA HIS A 406 8.57 -37.02 -27.80
C HIS A 406 9.80 -37.48 -28.60
N PRO A 407 10.54 -36.54 -29.23
CA PRO A 407 11.71 -36.86 -30.05
C PRO A 407 12.76 -37.69 -29.30
N GLU A 408 12.83 -37.54 -27.98
CA GLU A 408 13.73 -38.28 -27.12
C GLU A 408 13.35 -39.75 -26.93
N TRP A 409 12.14 -40.20 -27.31
CA TRP A 409 11.70 -41.62 -27.25
C TRP A 409 11.95 -42.39 -28.56
N GLN A 410 12.47 -41.73 -29.59
CA GLN A 410 12.71 -42.32 -30.90
C GLN A 410 13.89 -43.32 -30.89
N ASP A 411 14.69 -43.33 -29.83
CA ASP A 411 15.84 -44.21 -29.63
C ASP A 411 15.48 -45.68 -29.43
N VAL A 412 14.29 -45.97 -28.88
CA VAL A 412 13.80 -47.34 -28.66
C VAL A 412 12.99 -47.90 -29.82
N LEU A 413 12.72 -47.10 -30.86
CA LEU A 413 11.97 -47.60 -32.01
C LEU A 413 12.82 -48.54 -32.85
N ARG A 414 12.23 -49.65 -33.29
CA ARG A 414 12.88 -50.51 -34.28
C ARG A 414 13.08 -49.72 -35.57
N ARG A 415 14.33 -49.46 -35.93
CA ARG A 415 14.69 -48.90 -37.24
C ARG A 415 14.43 -49.97 -38.30
N SER A 416 13.62 -49.63 -39.30
CA SER A 416 13.33 -50.47 -40.47
C SER A 416 14.56 -50.73 -41.31
#